data_AF-A0A5K0VUQ8-F1
#
_entry.id   AF-A0A5K0VUQ8-F1
#
_cell.length_a   1.000
_cell.length_b   1.000
_cell.length_c   1.000
_cell.angle_alpha   90.00
_cell.angle_beta   90.00
_cell.angle_gamma   90.00
#
_symmetry.space_group_name_H-M   'P 1'
#
loop_
_entity.id
_entity.type
_entity.pdbx_description
1 polymer ?
#
loop_
_entity_poly.entity_id
_entity_poly.type
_entity_poly.pdbx_seq_one_letter_code
_entity_poly.pdbx_strand_id
1 'polypeptide(L)' 'ELVLRDNKLTKLPDVSNFKNLLLFDVSFNEISSLNGLSKVSNTLKELYVSKNEVTKMEELEHLHELQILELGSNRLR' A
#
# COMPACT_ATOMS: atom_id res chain seq x y z
N GLU A 1 11.21 5.44 -4.20
CA GLU A 1 10.70 4.17 -3.64
C GLU A 1 10.65 4.30 -2.13
N LEU A 2 9.76 3.56 -1.46
CA LEU A 2 9.65 3.52 -0.01
C LEU A 2 9.43 2.07 0.43
N VAL A 3 10.30 1.55 1.28
CA VAL A 3 10.26 0.15 1.75
C VAL A 3 10.26 0.16 3.28
N LEU A 4 9.16 -0.33 3.86
CA LEU A 4 8.90 -0.39 5.31
C LEU A 4 8.48 -1.81 5.74
N ARG A 5 9.05 -2.80 5.08
CA ARG A 5 8.78 -4.22 5.31
C ARG A 5 9.23 -4.66 6.70
N ASP A 6 8.51 -5.62 7.29
CA ASP A 6 8.86 -6.27 8.57
C ASP A 6 8.93 -5.29 9.75
N ASN A 7 7.84 -4.54 9.91
CA ASN A 7 7.64 -3.61 11.02
C ASN A 7 6.33 -3.97 11.75
N LYS A 8 5.92 -3.10 12.69
CA LYS A 8 4.66 -3.22 13.43
C LYS A 8 3.70 -2.10 13.07
N LEU A 9 3.69 -1.69 11.80
CA LEU A 9 2.81 -0.63 11.33
C LEU A 9 1.37 -1.15 11.35
N THR A 10 0.49 -0.43 12.04
CA THR A 10 -0.96 -0.72 12.06
C THR A 10 -1.73 0.13 11.04
N LYS A 11 -1.07 1.14 10.47
CA LYS A 11 -1.59 2.08 9.47
C LYS A 11 -0.50 2.43 8.48
N LEU A 12 -0.90 2.86 7.28
CA LEU A 12 0.03 3.43 6.32
C LEU A 12 0.64 4.73 6.88
N PRO A 13 1.95 4.96 6.70
CA PRO A 13 2.56 6.26 6.96
C PRO A 13 2.00 7.32 6.02
N ASP A 14 2.09 8.59 6.40
CA ASP A 14 1.72 9.67 5.49
C ASP A 14 2.70 9.77 4.32
N VAL A 15 2.20 9.48 3.12
CA VAL A 15 2.98 9.50 1.89
C VAL A 15 2.83 10.80 1.08
N SER A 16 2.15 11.82 1.61
CA SER A 16 1.83 13.08 0.92
C SER A 16 3.03 13.79 0.27
N ASN A 17 4.22 13.63 0.85
CA ASN A 17 5.44 14.30 0.43
C ASN A 17 6.19 13.56 -0.70
N PHE A 18 5.85 12.30 -0.98
CA PHE A 18 6.52 11.50 -2.00
C PHE A 18 5.82 11.67 -3.37
N LYS A 19 5.99 12.84 -3.98
CA LYS A 19 5.33 13.20 -5.25
C LYS A 19 5.68 12.32 -6.46
N ASN A 20 6.75 11.53 -6.37
CA ASN A 20 7.23 10.63 -7.42
C ASN A 20 7.41 9.20 -6.87
N LEU A 21 6.54 8.76 -5.95
CA LEU A 21 6.64 7.42 -5.39
C LEU A 21 6.20 6.39 -6.43
N LEU A 22 7.15 5.60 -6.94
CA LEU A 22 6.89 4.56 -7.94
C LEU A 22 6.63 3.18 -7.31
N LEU A 23 7.35 2.86 -6.23
CA LEU A 23 7.25 1.59 -5.49
C LEU A 23 7.00 1.88 -4.02
N PHE A 24 6.01 1.19 -3.45
CA PHE A 24 5.74 1.20 -2.03
C PHE A 24 5.57 -0.22 -1.49
N ASP A 25 6.47 -0.63 -0.61
CA ASP A 25 6.41 -1.93 0.07
C ASP A 25 6.20 -1.74 1.57
N VAL A 26 5.06 -2.22 2.06
CA VAL A 26 4.69 -2.26 3.49
C VAL A 26 4.32 -3.69 3.90
N SER A 27 4.83 -4.70 3.19
CA SER A 27 4.56 -6.09 3.48
C SER A 27 5.07 -6.48 4.88
N PHE A 28 4.51 -7.54 5.47
CA PHE A 28 4.90 -8.02 6.81
C PHE A 28 4.70 -6.93 7.88
N ASN A 29 3.47 -6.43 7.98
CA ASN A 29 3.03 -5.46 8.98
C ASN A 29 1.64 -5.87 9.51
N GLU A 30 0.97 -4.98 10.25
CA GLU A 30 -0.35 -5.19 10.84
C GLU A 30 -1.39 -4.19 10.26
N ILE A 31 -1.19 -3.76 9.00
CA ILE A 31 -2.01 -2.73 8.36
C ILE A 31 -3.38 -3.31 8.02
N SER A 32 -4.44 -2.67 8.50
CA SER A 32 -5.82 -3.14 8.28
C SER A 32 -6.60 -2.40 7.20
N SER A 33 -6.07 -1.27 6.71
CA SER A 33 -6.70 -0.39 5.72
C SER A 33 -5.66 0.30 4.86
N LEU A 34 -5.99 0.51 3.59
CA LEU A 34 -5.16 1.16 2.59
C LEU A 34 -5.41 2.68 2.47
N ASN A 35 -6.19 3.25 3.40
CA ASN A 35 -6.53 4.68 3.41
C ASN A 35 -5.29 5.58 3.33
N GLY A 36 -5.31 6.51 2.37
CA GLY A 36 -4.22 7.45 2.12
C GLY A 36 -3.37 7.13 0.89
N LEU A 37 -3.57 5.99 0.23
CA LEU A 37 -2.90 5.67 -1.03
C LEU A 37 -3.33 6.57 -2.20
N SER A 38 -4.55 7.12 -2.18
CA SER A 38 -5.00 8.12 -3.16
C SER A 38 -4.06 9.32 -3.31
N LYS A 39 -3.24 9.63 -2.30
CA LYS A 39 -2.27 10.73 -2.34
C LYS A 39 -1.10 10.52 -3.29
N VAL A 40 -0.80 9.27 -3.65
CA VAL A 40 0.28 8.86 -4.55
C VAL A 40 -0.24 8.13 -5.79
N SER A 41 -1.56 8.19 -6.03
CA SER A 41 -2.23 7.47 -7.11
C SER A 41 -1.71 7.78 -8.51
N ASN A 42 -1.25 9.01 -8.73
CA ASN A 42 -0.74 9.47 -10.02
C ASN A 42 0.66 8.95 -10.36
N THR A 43 1.36 8.31 -9.42
CA THR A 43 2.76 7.87 -9.65
C THR A 43 3.03 6.42 -9.26
N LEU A 44 2.24 5.84 -8.37
CA LEU A 44 2.52 4.52 -7.81
C LEU A 44 2.29 3.41 -8.86
N LYS A 45 3.36 2.68 -9.17
CA LYS A 45 3.37 1.57 -10.14
C LYS A 45 3.45 0.20 -9.49
N GLU A 46 4.07 0.10 -8.32
CA GLU A 46 4.23 -1.14 -7.59
C GLU A 46 3.81 -0.99 -6.14
N LEU A 47 2.88 -1.83 -5.70
CA LEU A 47 2.37 -1.86 -4.34
C LEU A 47 2.47 -3.28 -3.76
N TYR A 48 3.27 -3.41 -2.72
CA TYR A 48 3.43 -4.65 -1.97
C TYR A 48 2.86 -4.46 -0.57
N VAL A 49 1.80 -5.21 -0.27
CA VAL A 49 1.05 -5.15 0.99
C VAL A 49 0.81 -6.55 1.56
N SER A 50 1.63 -7.54 1.17
CA SER A 50 1.45 -8.93 1.60
C SER A 50 1.64 -9.09 3.11
N LYS A 51 1.01 -10.09 3.71
CA LYS A 51 1.11 -10.37 5.15
C LYS A 51 0.80 -9.13 5.99
N ASN A 52 -0.43 -8.68 5.81
CA ASN A 52 -1.06 -7.59 6.55
C ASN A 52 -2.49 -8.03 6.93
N GLU A 53 -3.28 -7.12 7.48
CA GLU A 53 -4.63 -7.37 7.98
C GLU A 53 -5.71 -6.67 7.16
N VAL A 54 -5.41 -6.36 5.89
CA VAL A 54 -6.31 -5.62 5.00
C VAL A 54 -7.57 -6.45 4.74
N THR A 55 -8.73 -5.86 4.97
CA THR A 55 -10.04 -6.52 4.81
C THR A 55 -10.80 -6.07 3.57
N LYS A 56 -10.43 -4.91 3.01
CA LYS A 56 -11.08 -4.29 1.85
C LYS A 56 -10.03 -3.65 0.95
N MET A 57 -10.34 -3.60 -0.34
CA MET A 57 -9.49 -3.01 -1.38
C MET A 57 -9.85 -1.54 -1.67
N GLU A 58 -10.26 -0.80 -0.64
CA GLU A 58 -10.51 0.64 -0.77
C GLU A 58 -9.25 1.38 -1.24
N GLU A 59 -9.44 2.49 -1.95
CA GLU A 59 -8.38 3.33 -2.55
C GLU A 59 -7.68 2.75 -3.80
N LEU A 60 -7.74 1.43 -4.03
CA LEU A 60 -7.12 0.83 -5.21
C LEU A 60 -7.76 1.32 -6.51
N GLU A 61 -9.04 1.73 -6.47
CA GLU A 61 -9.75 2.36 -7.60
C GLU A 61 -9.09 3.65 -8.12
N HIS A 62 -8.26 4.31 -7.31
CA HIS A 62 -7.54 5.51 -7.70
C HIS A 62 -6.20 5.21 -8.37
N LEU A 63 -5.61 4.03 -8.14
CA LEU A 63 -4.24 3.70 -8.55
C LEU A 63 -4.18 3.27 -10.03
N HIS A 64 -4.52 4.19 -10.94
CA HIS A 64 -4.60 3.91 -12.38
C HIS A 64 -3.26 3.57 -13.04
N GLU A 65 -2.15 4.01 -12.43
CA GLU A 65 -0.79 3.73 -12.91
C GLU A 65 -0.21 2.41 -12.34
N LEU A 66 -0.97 1.70 -11.50
CA LEU A 66 -0.50 0.49 -10.83
C LEU A 66 -0.33 -0.67 -11.82
N GLN A 67 0.85 -1.27 -11.81
CA GLN A 67 1.24 -2.36 -12.69
C GLN A 67 1.44 -3.66 -11.91
N ILE A 68 1.95 -3.55 -10.68
CA ILE A 68 2.19 -4.69 -9.79
C ILE A 68 1.46 -4.44 -8.46
N LEU A 69 0.65 -5.43 -8.07
CA LEU A 69 -0.08 -5.46 -6.81
C LEU A 69 0.10 -6.83 -6.16
N GLU A 70 0.71 -6.87 -4.98
CA GLU A 70 0.85 -8.08 -4.20
C GLU A 70 0.07 -7.97 -2.88
N LEU A 71 -1.01 -8.74 -2.78
CA LEU A 71 -1.96 -8.75 -1.66
C LEU A 71 -1.96 -10.07 -0.88
N GLY A 72 -1.05 -10.99 -1.19
CA GLY A 72 -1.01 -12.31 -0.53
C GLY A 72 -1.03 -12.25 0.99
N SER A 73 -1.74 -13.19 1.63
CA SER A 73 -1.85 -13.27 3.09
C SER A 73 -2.42 -11.99 3.75
N ASN A 74 -3.53 -11.48 3.22
CA ASN A 74 -4.40 -10.49 3.88
C ASN A 74 -5.71 -11.14 4.33
N ARG A 75 -6.63 -10.36 4.93
CA ARG A 75 -7.97 -10.81 5.34
C ARG A 75 -9.08 -10.36 4.38
N LEU A 76 -8.76 -10.33 3.09
CA LEU A 76 -9.72 -9.98 2.04
C LEU A 76 -10.86 -11.02 2.01
N ARG A 77 -12.10 -10.55 1.88
CA ARG A 77 -13.31 -11.38 1.74
C ARG A 77 -13.98 -11.12 0.41
#